data_AF-A0A974TK63-F1
#
_entry.id   AF-A0A974TK63-F1
#
_cell.length_a   1.000
_cell.length_b   1.000
_cell.length_c   1.000
_cell.angle_alpha   90.00
_cell.angle_beta   90.00
_cell.angle_gamma   90.00
#
_symmetry.space_group_name_H-M   'P 1'
#
loop_
_entity.id
_entity.type
_entity.pdbx_description
1 polymer ?
#
loop_
_entity_poly.entity_id
_entity_poly.type
_entity_poly.pdbx_seq_one_letter_code
_entity_poly.pdbx_strand_id
1 'polypeptide(L)'
;MGISERKERERAEREQRIIVAARMLAERDGWASVTVRRLAQEIEYSQPVLYAHFENRDAIVGAVALEGFAELGPALRASVARDATPAEAIEAVATAYLEFAFERPALYEAMFVLPSGLRFAKSDTPQVLRDGFGAMMAVVEPFCADPEIATESFWAALHGLAELERHGRIRAAFRGERVKYIVSIFANVS
;
A
#
# COMPACT_ATOMS: atom_id res chain seq x y z
N MET A 1 21.09 -13.98 -25.13
CA MET A 1 21.06 -12.93 -24.09
C MET A 1 22.19 -11.94 -24.33
N GLY A 2 21.83 -10.70 -24.67
CA GLY A 2 22.78 -9.64 -24.94
C GLY A 2 23.47 -9.13 -23.67
N ILE A 3 24.58 -8.42 -23.84
CA ILE A 3 25.32 -7.79 -22.72
C ILE A 3 24.44 -6.76 -21.99
N SER A 4 23.52 -6.08 -22.70
CA SER A 4 22.57 -5.11 -22.09
C SER A 4 21.57 -5.79 -21.16
N GLU A 5 20.89 -6.85 -21.63
CA GLU A 5 19.91 -7.60 -20.84
C GLU A 5 20.52 -8.20 -19.57
N ARG A 6 21.79 -8.62 -19.63
CA ARG A 6 22.51 -9.11 -18.45
C ARG A 6 22.75 -8.00 -17.42
N LYS A 7 23.20 -6.82 -17.86
CA LYS A 7 23.43 -5.67 -16.98
C LYS A 7 22.14 -5.13 -16.36
N GLU A 8 21.06 -5.07 -17.12
CA GLU A 8 19.74 -4.66 -16.63
C GLU A 8 19.21 -5.63 -15.57
N ARG A 9 19.34 -6.93 -15.81
CA ARG A 9 18.97 -7.95 -14.81
C ARG A 9 19.81 -7.84 -13.54
N GLU A 10 21.12 -7.70 -13.65
CA GLU A 10 22.00 -7.51 -12.49
C GLU A 10 21.66 -6.23 -11.70
N ARG A 11 21.27 -5.15 -12.40
CA ARG A 11 20.78 -3.92 -11.78
C ARG A 11 19.46 -4.15 -11.02
N ALA A 12 18.48 -4.80 -11.65
CA ALA A 12 17.19 -5.10 -11.03
C ALA A 12 17.34 -6.04 -9.81
N GLU A 13 18.18 -7.08 -9.90
CA GLU A 13 18.49 -7.98 -8.78
C GLU A 13 19.15 -7.23 -7.61
N ARG A 14 19.93 -6.18 -7.89
CA ARG A 14 20.53 -5.37 -6.83
C ARG A 14 19.53 -4.41 -6.19
N GLU A 15 18.69 -3.76 -7.00
CA GLU A 15 17.58 -2.94 -6.52
C GLU A 15 16.65 -3.76 -5.63
N GLN A 16 16.28 -4.97 -6.06
CA GLN A 16 15.44 -5.87 -5.27
C GLN A 16 16.07 -6.22 -3.92
N ARG A 17 17.38 -6.48 -3.87
CA ARG A 17 18.08 -6.73 -2.59
C ARG A 17 18.04 -5.53 -1.65
N ILE A 18 18.20 -4.31 -2.18
CA ILE A 18 18.10 -3.08 -1.39
C ILE A 18 16.68 -2.90 -0.84
N ILE A 19 15.65 -3.12 -1.68
CA ILE A 19 14.24 -2.98 -1.30
C ILE A 19 13.87 -3.98 -0.20
N VAL A 20 14.23 -5.27 -0.38
CA VAL A 20 13.98 -6.32 0.62
C VAL A 20 14.66 -6.00 1.95
N ALA A 21 15.92 -5.57 1.92
CA ALA A 21 16.62 -5.18 3.15
C ALA A 21 15.99 -3.97 3.83
N ALA A 22 15.54 -2.97 3.06
CA ALA A 22 14.84 -1.80 3.59
C ALA A 22 13.53 -2.17 4.27
N ARG A 23 12.74 -3.04 3.63
CA ARG A 23 11.51 -3.58 4.20
C ARG A 23 11.77 -4.37 5.48
N MET A 24 12.69 -5.34 5.46
CA MET A 24 13.01 -6.15 6.66
C MET A 24 13.49 -5.27 7.83
N LEU A 25 14.31 -4.26 7.53
CA LEU A 25 14.80 -3.32 8.52
C LEU A 25 13.66 -2.44 9.08
N ALA A 26 12.74 -2.00 8.23
CA ALA A 26 11.56 -1.24 8.65
C ALA A 26 10.61 -2.09 9.51
N GLU A 27 10.39 -3.35 9.16
CA GLU A 27 9.55 -4.28 9.91
C GLU A 27 10.15 -4.61 11.29
N ARG A 28 11.47 -4.79 11.37
CA ARG A 28 12.18 -5.14 12.61
C ARG A 28 12.35 -3.95 13.56
N ASP A 29 12.78 -2.81 13.02
CA ASP A 29 13.33 -1.69 13.81
C ASP A 29 12.64 -0.34 13.52
N GLY A 30 11.62 -0.32 12.65
CA GLY A 30 10.92 0.88 12.24
C GLY A 30 11.66 1.72 11.20
N TRP A 31 10.91 2.56 10.47
CA TRP A 31 11.42 3.36 9.36
C TRP A 31 12.47 4.41 9.74
N ALA A 32 12.44 4.91 10.98
CA ALA A 32 13.47 5.83 11.48
C ALA A 32 14.87 5.21 11.46
N SER A 33 14.94 3.88 11.51
CA SER A 33 16.19 3.12 11.52
C SER A 33 16.73 2.84 10.10
N VAL A 34 15.87 2.96 9.08
CA VAL A 34 16.21 2.74 7.68
C VAL A 34 16.97 3.94 7.14
N THR A 35 18.29 3.90 7.28
CA THR A 35 19.21 4.90 6.73
C THR A 35 20.05 4.27 5.62
N VAL A 36 20.49 5.07 4.63
CA VAL A 36 21.37 4.58 3.54
C VAL A 36 22.63 3.92 4.10
N ARG A 37 23.20 4.49 5.17
CA ARG A 37 24.35 3.91 5.88
C ARG A 37 24.03 2.53 6.48
N ARG A 38 22.92 2.40 7.20
CA ARG A 38 22.54 1.12 7.83
C ARG A 38 22.20 0.07 6.79
N LEU A 39 21.50 0.45 5.72
CA LEU A 39 21.19 -0.45 4.61
C LEU A 39 22.46 -0.94 3.93
N ALA A 40 23.40 -0.05 3.64
CA ALA A 40 24.68 -0.40 3.05
C ALA A 40 25.42 -1.44 3.91
N GLN A 41 25.39 -1.29 5.24
CA GLN A 41 25.96 -2.27 6.17
C GLN A 41 25.21 -3.60 6.16
N GLU A 42 23.87 -3.59 6.21
CA GLU A 42 23.03 -4.81 6.26
C GLU A 42 23.21 -5.69 5.02
N ILE A 43 23.41 -5.09 3.84
CA ILE A 43 23.58 -5.82 2.57
C ILE A 43 25.03 -5.90 2.08
N GLU A 44 25.98 -5.51 2.93
CA GLU A 44 27.43 -5.53 2.66
C GLU A 44 27.84 -4.73 1.40
N TYR A 45 27.14 -3.62 1.13
CA TYR A 45 27.47 -2.68 0.07
C TYR A 45 28.05 -1.37 0.61
N SER A 46 28.67 -0.60 -0.28
CA SER A 46 29.07 0.77 0.05
C SER A 46 27.89 1.72 -0.20
N GLN A 47 27.80 2.82 0.55
CA GLN A 47 26.77 3.84 0.31
C GLN A 47 26.76 4.37 -1.14
N PRO A 48 27.92 4.60 -1.80
CA PRO A 48 27.94 4.96 -3.22
C PRO A 48 27.24 3.95 -4.13
N VAL A 49 27.29 2.65 -3.82
CA VAL A 49 26.55 1.64 -4.59
C VAL A 49 25.05 1.85 -4.44
N LEU A 50 24.54 2.10 -3.23
CA LEU A 50 23.11 2.38 -3.04
C LEU A 50 22.69 3.65 -3.77
N TYR A 51 23.49 4.72 -3.70
CA TYR A 51 23.20 5.97 -4.42
C TYR A 51 23.21 5.84 -5.94
N ALA A 52 23.92 4.84 -6.49
CA ALA A 52 23.89 4.54 -7.92
C ALA A 52 22.55 3.89 -8.37
N HIS A 53 21.77 3.35 -7.43
CA HIS A 53 20.45 2.73 -7.69
C HIS A 53 19.29 3.63 -7.25
N PHE A 54 19.43 4.29 -6.11
CA PHE A 54 18.40 5.15 -5.52
C PHE A 54 19.00 6.51 -5.15
N GLU A 55 18.43 7.58 -5.69
CA GLU A 55 18.93 8.95 -5.47
C GLU A 55 18.99 9.33 -4.00
N ASN A 56 18.01 8.88 -3.21
CA ASN A 56 17.90 9.18 -1.79
C ASN A 56 17.07 8.11 -1.06
N ARG A 57 16.92 8.29 0.26
CA ARG A 57 16.11 7.40 1.11
C ARG A 57 14.66 7.33 0.65
N ASP A 58 14.07 8.43 0.21
CA ASP A 58 12.66 8.51 -0.18
C ASP A 58 12.40 7.70 -1.46
N ALA A 59 13.38 7.62 -2.37
CA ALA A 59 13.32 6.73 -3.52
C ALA A 59 13.29 5.24 -3.12
N ILE A 60 14.00 4.86 -2.04
CA ILE A 60 13.94 3.51 -1.47
C ILE A 60 12.57 3.26 -0.83
N VAL A 61 12.04 4.24 -0.08
CA VAL A 61 10.68 4.18 0.49
C VAL A 61 9.65 3.99 -0.61
N GLY A 62 9.76 4.74 -1.72
CA GLY A 62 8.88 4.61 -2.88
C GLY A 62 8.92 3.23 -3.52
N ALA A 63 10.09 2.63 -3.62
CA ALA A 63 10.22 1.27 -4.14
C ALA A 63 9.60 0.22 -3.21
N VAL A 64 9.77 0.35 -1.89
CA VAL A 64 9.09 -0.50 -0.90
C VAL A 64 7.56 -0.28 -0.92
N ALA A 65 7.12 0.97 -1.10
CA ALA A 65 5.71 1.30 -1.24
C ALA A 65 5.09 0.62 -2.47
N LEU A 66 5.81 0.54 -3.60
CA LEU A 66 5.34 -0.19 -4.78
C LEU A 66 5.16 -1.69 -4.51
N GLU A 67 6.03 -2.33 -3.72
CA GLU A 67 5.80 -3.70 -3.25
C GLU A 67 4.54 -3.79 -2.38
N GLY A 68 4.35 -2.82 -1.48
CA GLY A 68 3.16 -2.73 -0.65
C GLY A 68 1.87 -2.66 -1.47
N PHE A 69 1.83 -1.82 -2.52
CA PHE A 69 0.69 -1.76 -3.44
C PHE A 69 0.53 -3.05 -4.26
N ALA A 70 1.64 -3.70 -4.64
CA ALA A 70 1.62 -4.99 -5.33
C ALA A 70 1.03 -6.11 -4.48
N GLU A 71 1.06 -5.98 -3.15
CA GLU A 71 0.41 -6.89 -2.22
C GLU A 71 -1.03 -6.48 -1.89
N LEU A 72 -1.28 -5.19 -1.68
CA LEU A 72 -2.60 -4.69 -1.28
C LEU A 72 -3.65 -4.97 -2.36
N GLY A 73 -3.40 -4.61 -3.62
CA GLY A 73 -4.38 -4.79 -4.69
C GLY A 73 -4.89 -6.23 -4.83
N PRO A 74 -3.99 -7.24 -4.92
CA PRO A 74 -4.39 -8.64 -4.88
C PRO A 74 -5.11 -9.06 -3.59
N ALA A 75 -4.69 -8.59 -2.42
CA ALA A 75 -5.34 -8.92 -1.16
C ALA A 75 -6.80 -8.42 -1.13
N LEU A 76 -7.05 -7.20 -1.61
CA LEU A 76 -8.42 -6.66 -1.72
C LEU A 76 -9.28 -7.53 -2.65
N ARG A 77 -8.77 -7.88 -3.83
CA ARG A 77 -9.52 -8.74 -4.77
C ARG A 77 -9.78 -10.13 -4.21
N ALA A 78 -8.81 -10.72 -3.52
CA ALA A 78 -8.93 -12.05 -2.94
C ALA A 78 -9.89 -12.11 -1.75
N SER A 79 -10.17 -10.98 -1.10
CA SER A 79 -11.11 -10.91 0.04
C SER A 79 -12.56 -11.16 -0.35
N VAL A 80 -12.93 -10.93 -1.62
CA VAL A 80 -14.30 -11.06 -2.11
C VAL A 80 -14.60 -12.51 -2.53
N ALA A 81 -15.58 -13.13 -1.88
CA ALA A 81 -16.06 -14.45 -2.26
C ALA A 81 -16.76 -14.43 -3.64
N ARG A 82 -16.73 -15.55 -4.37
CA ARG A 82 -17.27 -15.63 -5.75
C ARG A 82 -18.77 -15.37 -5.83
N ASP A 83 -19.51 -15.70 -4.78
CA ASP A 83 -20.95 -15.59 -4.64
C ASP A 83 -21.37 -14.49 -3.65
N ALA A 84 -20.45 -13.60 -3.28
CA ALA A 84 -20.73 -12.47 -2.42
C ALA A 84 -21.76 -11.53 -3.05
N THR A 85 -22.74 -11.12 -2.27
CA THR A 85 -23.58 -9.97 -2.59
C THR A 85 -22.74 -8.68 -2.63
N PRO A 86 -23.20 -7.61 -3.30
CA PRO A 86 -22.48 -6.34 -3.30
C PRO A 86 -22.16 -5.82 -1.89
N ALA A 87 -23.08 -6.00 -0.93
CA ALA A 87 -22.90 -5.58 0.46
C ALA A 87 -21.79 -6.38 1.17
N GLU A 88 -21.75 -7.69 0.94
CA GLU A 88 -20.68 -8.55 1.47
C GLU A 88 -19.32 -8.23 0.83
N ALA A 89 -19.30 -7.91 -0.48
CA ALA A 89 -18.07 -7.59 -1.20
C ALA A 89 -17.42 -6.28 -0.69
N ILE A 90 -18.20 -5.22 -0.50
CA ILE A 90 -17.68 -3.95 0.02
C ILE A 90 -17.24 -4.07 1.49
N GLU A 91 -17.95 -4.85 2.32
CA GLU A 91 -17.54 -5.14 3.71
C GLU A 91 -16.24 -5.95 3.76
N ALA A 92 -16.08 -6.94 2.87
CA ALA A 92 -14.86 -7.73 2.76
C ALA A 92 -13.65 -6.88 2.37
N VAL A 93 -13.78 -6.02 1.34
CA VAL A 93 -12.70 -5.11 0.92
C VAL A 93 -12.37 -4.08 2.00
N ALA A 94 -13.37 -3.51 2.67
CA ALA A 94 -13.15 -2.59 3.79
C ALA A 94 -12.33 -3.26 4.91
N THR A 95 -12.71 -4.49 5.25
CA THR A 95 -12.05 -5.29 6.28
C THR A 95 -10.61 -5.61 5.88
N ALA A 96 -10.40 -6.12 4.66
CA ALA A 96 -9.08 -6.48 4.15
C ALA A 96 -8.13 -5.27 4.04
N TYR A 97 -8.64 -4.09 3.67
CA TYR A 97 -7.85 -2.86 3.66
C TYR A 97 -7.34 -2.51 5.07
N LEU A 98 -8.23 -2.57 6.06
CA LEU A 98 -7.86 -2.28 7.45
C LEU A 98 -6.91 -3.36 7.98
N GLU A 99 -7.20 -4.64 7.80
CA GLU A 99 -6.31 -5.75 8.19
C GLU A 99 -4.91 -5.58 7.61
N PHE A 100 -4.78 -5.27 6.31
CA PHE A 100 -3.50 -4.97 5.69
C PHE A 100 -2.75 -3.84 6.42
N ALA A 101 -3.44 -2.76 6.78
CA ALA A 101 -2.85 -1.63 7.50
C ALA A 101 -2.30 -2.01 8.88
N PHE A 102 -2.87 -3.00 9.56
CA PHE A 102 -2.44 -3.44 10.89
C PHE A 102 -1.46 -4.61 10.87
N GLU A 103 -1.61 -5.54 9.92
CA GLU A 103 -0.71 -6.68 9.76
C GLU A 103 0.62 -6.28 9.12
N ARG A 104 0.61 -5.23 8.28
CA ARG A 104 1.79 -4.80 7.51
C ARG A 104 2.11 -3.32 7.80
N PRO A 105 2.39 -2.95 9.07
CA PRO A 105 2.55 -1.56 9.49
C PRO A 105 3.66 -0.83 8.72
N ALA A 106 4.80 -1.48 8.48
CA ALA A 106 5.91 -0.87 7.77
C ALA A 106 5.59 -0.60 6.30
N LEU A 107 4.93 -1.54 5.59
CA LEU A 107 4.49 -1.31 4.22
C LEU A 107 3.46 -0.19 4.16
N TYR A 108 2.48 -0.20 5.05
CA TYR A 108 1.44 0.83 5.11
C TYR A 108 2.02 2.23 5.30
N GLU A 109 2.99 2.38 6.20
CA GLU A 109 3.71 3.64 6.41
C GLU A 109 4.47 4.09 5.16
N ALA A 110 5.13 3.18 4.44
CA ALA A 110 5.80 3.52 3.18
C ALA A 110 4.82 3.99 2.10
N MET A 111 3.65 3.35 2.03
CA MET A 111 2.62 3.60 1.01
C MET A 111 1.93 4.95 1.20
N PHE A 112 1.61 5.34 2.44
CA PHE A 112 0.70 6.44 2.70
C PHE A 112 1.20 7.52 3.67
N VAL A 113 2.23 7.25 4.49
CA VAL A 113 2.67 8.17 5.56
C VAL A 113 4.00 8.85 5.22
N LEU A 114 4.95 8.09 4.69
CA LEU A 114 6.30 8.57 4.41
C LEU A 114 6.39 9.22 3.03
N PRO A 115 7.37 10.14 2.82
CA PRO A 115 7.68 10.62 1.49
C PRO A 115 8.17 9.46 0.62
N SER A 116 7.33 9.04 -0.32
CA SER A 116 7.60 7.95 -1.26
C SER A 116 7.90 8.44 -2.68
N GLY A 117 7.62 9.73 -2.96
CA GLY A 117 7.70 10.30 -4.31
C GLY A 117 6.63 9.78 -5.28
N LEU A 118 5.76 8.87 -4.84
CA LEU A 118 4.68 8.33 -5.66
C LEU A 118 3.60 9.39 -5.88
N ARG A 119 3.11 9.49 -7.12
CA ARG A 119 2.02 10.39 -7.50
C ARG A 119 0.74 9.61 -7.65
N PHE A 120 -0.33 10.11 -7.03
CA PHE A 120 -1.68 9.58 -7.11
C PHE A 120 -2.55 10.50 -7.99
N ALA A 121 -3.57 9.94 -8.63
CA ALA A 121 -4.52 10.68 -9.47
C ALA A 121 -3.85 11.57 -10.55
N LYS A 122 -2.74 11.07 -11.13
CA LYS A 122 -2.03 11.67 -12.26
C LYS A 122 -1.89 10.69 -13.41
N SER A 123 -1.63 11.21 -14.62
CA SER A 123 -1.42 10.39 -15.83
C SER A 123 -0.22 9.43 -15.68
N ASP A 124 0.78 9.80 -14.88
CA ASP A 124 1.98 9.01 -14.59
C ASP A 124 1.87 8.16 -13.32
N THR A 125 0.67 8.01 -12.73
CA THR A 125 0.46 7.10 -11.59
C THR A 125 0.95 5.69 -11.96
N PRO A 126 1.72 4.98 -11.11
CA PRO A 126 2.11 3.60 -11.41
C PRO A 126 0.90 2.68 -11.54
N GLN A 127 0.97 1.69 -12.44
CA GLN A 127 -0.16 0.78 -12.70
C GLN A 127 -0.62 0.04 -11.44
N VAL A 128 0.31 -0.36 -10.57
CA VAL A 128 -0.01 -1.09 -9.34
C VAL A 128 -0.87 -0.27 -8.36
N LEU A 129 -0.72 1.05 -8.33
CA LEU A 129 -1.60 1.94 -7.56
C LEU A 129 -3.00 2.00 -8.19
N ARG A 130 -3.08 2.09 -9.53
CA ARG A 130 -4.36 2.05 -10.26
C ARG A 130 -5.08 0.72 -10.03
N ASP A 131 -4.37 -0.40 -10.02
CA ASP A 131 -4.95 -1.72 -9.80
C ASP A 131 -5.52 -1.86 -8.37
N GLY A 132 -4.85 -1.26 -7.38
CA GLY A 132 -5.35 -1.20 -6.00
C GLY A 132 -6.61 -0.33 -5.88
N PHE A 133 -6.61 0.85 -6.51
CA PHE A 133 -7.79 1.72 -6.56
C PHE A 133 -8.96 1.03 -7.29
N GLY A 134 -8.69 0.39 -8.42
CA GLY A 134 -9.69 -0.34 -9.20
C GLY A 134 -10.33 -1.50 -8.42
N ALA A 135 -9.58 -2.15 -7.53
CA ALA A 135 -10.15 -3.18 -6.64
C ALA A 135 -11.17 -2.61 -5.64
N MET A 136 -10.94 -1.39 -5.12
CA MET A 136 -11.92 -0.69 -4.28
C MET A 136 -13.09 -0.18 -5.11
N MET A 137 -12.82 0.38 -6.28
CA MET A 137 -13.87 0.92 -7.16
C MET A 137 -14.87 -0.15 -7.60
N ALA A 138 -14.39 -1.36 -7.91
CA ALA A 138 -15.24 -2.47 -8.32
C ALA A 138 -16.31 -2.86 -7.27
N VAL A 139 -16.05 -2.65 -5.97
CA VAL A 139 -17.03 -2.93 -4.91
C VAL A 139 -17.88 -1.72 -4.51
N VAL A 140 -17.46 -0.52 -4.90
CA VAL A 140 -18.21 0.73 -4.65
C VAL A 140 -19.18 1.04 -5.78
N GLU A 141 -18.81 0.74 -7.03
CA GLU A 141 -19.59 1.01 -8.25
C GLU A 141 -21.08 0.63 -8.16
N PRO A 142 -21.49 -0.52 -7.57
CA PRO A 142 -22.90 -0.90 -7.48
C PRO A 142 -23.79 0.05 -6.65
N PHE A 143 -23.19 0.98 -5.88
CA PHE A 143 -23.89 1.78 -4.87
C PHE A 143 -23.98 3.28 -5.21
N CYS A 144 -23.44 3.71 -6.35
CA CYS A 144 -23.28 5.13 -6.65
C CYS A 144 -23.37 5.44 -8.15
N ALA A 145 -23.73 6.68 -8.47
CA ALA A 145 -23.72 7.17 -9.85
C ALA A 145 -22.32 7.58 -10.34
N ASP A 146 -21.45 8.02 -9.41
CA ASP A 146 -20.06 8.43 -9.68
C ASP A 146 -19.09 7.53 -8.89
N PRO A 147 -18.57 6.44 -9.50
CA PRO A 147 -17.69 5.51 -8.83
C PRO A 147 -16.36 6.11 -8.38
N GLU A 148 -15.86 7.14 -9.08
CA GLU A 148 -14.55 7.73 -8.77
C GLU A 148 -14.62 8.51 -7.47
N ILE A 149 -15.58 9.45 -7.35
CA ILE A 149 -15.79 10.24 -6.14
C ILE A 149 -16.19 9.34 -4.96
N ALA A 150 -17.04 8.35 -5.20
CA ALA A 150 -17.46 7.41 -4.16
C ALA A 150 -16.28 6.57 -3.65
N THR A 151 -15.40 6.11 -4.54
CA THR A 151 -14.21 5.32 -4.17
C THR A 151 -13.20 6.15 -3.39
N GLU A 152 -12.96 7.40 -3.79
CA GLU A 152 -12.11 8.32 -3.03
C GLU A 152 -12.67 8.57 -1.62
N SER A 153 -13.99 8.73 -1.50
CA SER A 153 -14.66 8.94 -0.21
C SER A 153 -14.60 7.68 0.67
N PHE A 154 -14.81 6.51 0.09
CA PHE A 154 -14.70 5.22 0.77
C PHE A 154 -13.26 5.00 1.27
N TRP A 155 -12.28 5.20 0.39
CA TRP A 155 -10.88 5.08 0.72
C TRP A 155 -10.46 6.08 1.80
N ALA A 156 -10.90 7.35 1.73
CA ALA A 156 -10.64 8.35 2.75
C ALA A 156 -11.20 7.94 4.12
N ALA A 157 -12.40 7.36 4.18
CA ALA A 157 -12.98 6.87 5.42
C ALA A 157 -12.17 5.70 6.01
N LEU A 158 -11.78 4.72 5.19
CA LEU A 158 -10.97 3.58 5.63
C LEU A 158 -9.56 4.01 6.07
N HIS A 159 -8.92 4.89 5.31
CA HIS A 159 -7.61 5.43 5.64
C HIS A 159 -7.66 6.23 6.95
N GLY A 160 -8.69 7.06 7.13
CA GLY A 160 -8.93 7.79 8.37
C GLY A 160 -9.12 6.86 9.57
N LEU A 161 -9.87 5.75 9.41
CA LEU A 161 -9.99 4.74 10.46
C LEU A 161 -8.65 4.09 10.79
N ALA A 162 -7.89 3.66 9.79
CA ALA A 162 -6.58 3.05 9.97
C ALA A 162 -5.65 3.98 10.74
N GLU A 163 -5.52 5.24 10.30
CA GLU A 163 -4.63 6.22 10.92
C GLU A 163 -5.04 6.61 12.33
N LEU A 164 -6.33 6.86 12.56
CA LEU A 164 -6.83 7.20 13.89
C LEU A 164 -6.65 6.04 14.87
N GLU A 165 -6.91 4.80 14.43
CA GLU A 165 -6.81 3.63 15.29
C GLU A 165 -5.36 3.23 15.57
N ARG A 166 -4.47 3.25 14.55
CA ARG A 166 -3.02 3.02 14.74
C ARG A 166 -2.39 3.98 15.76
N HIS A 167 -2.88 5.21 15.81
CA HIS A 167 -2.42 6.22 16.76
C HIS A 167 -3.21 6.24 18.09
N GLY A 168 -4.08 5.25 18.34
CA GLY A 168 -4.85 5.15 19.58
C GLY A 168 -5.85 6.30 19.79
N ARG A 169 -6.21 7.04 18.73
CA ARG A 169 -7.14 8.18 18.78
C ARG A 169 -8.60 7.77 18.74
N ILE A 170 -8.87 6.49 18.44
CA ILE A 170 -10.19 5.86 18.50
C ILE A 170 -10.08 4.45 19.09
N ARG A 171 -11.20 3.96 19.64
CA ARG A 171 -11.26 2.65 20.31
C ARG A 171 -11.17 1.50 19.29
N ALA A 172 -10.12 0.67 19.37
CA ALA A 172 -9.94 -0.47 18.44
C ALA A 172 -11.08 -1.50 18.50
N ALA A 173 -11.68 -1.69 19.69
CA ALA A 173 -12.76 -2.66 19.90
C ALA A 173 -14.02 -2.44 19.03
N PHE A 174 -14.18 -1.26 18.40
CA PHE A 174 -15.35 -0.92 17.58
C PHE A 174 -15.05 -0.92 16.07
N ARG A 175 -13.97 -1.58 15.63
CA ARG A 175 -13.57 -1.58 14.21
C ARG A 175 -14.67 -2.15 13.31
N GLY A 176 -15.21 -3.33 13.65
CA GLY A 176 -16.25 -3.98 12.86
C GLY A 176 -17.52 -3.13 12.75
N GLU A 177 -17.93 -2.47 13.83
CA GLU A 177 -19.10 -1.59 13.84
C GLU A 177 -18.88 -0.35 12.97
N ARG A 178 -17.67 0.22 12.94
CA ARG A 178 -17.36 1.34 12.05
C ARG A 178 -17.31 0.91 10.59
N VAL A 179 -16.79 -0.28 10.28
CA VAL A 179 -16.83 -0.85 8.93
C VAL A 179 -18.28 -0.98 8.47
N LYS A 180 -19.14 -1.61 9.28
CA LYS A 180 -20.58 -1.73 8.99
C LYS A 180 -21.26 -0.37 8.81
N TYR A 181 -20.91 0.61 9.64
CA TYR A 181 -21.42 1.97 9.51
C TYR A 181 -21.01 2.62 8.18
N ILE A 182 -19.73 2.56 7.81
CA ILE A 182 -19.23 3.06 6.52
C ILE A 182 -19.95 2.36 5.37
N VAL A 183 -20.00 1.03 5.36
CA VAL A 183 -20.70 0.25 4.32
C VAL A 183 -22.16 0.68 4.20
N SER A 184 -22.85 0.91 5.32
CA SER A 184 -24.25 1.38 5.31
C SER A 184 -24.42 2.76 4.68
N ILE A 185 -23.42 3.65 4.75
CA ILE A 185 -23.47 4.96 4.10
C ILE A 185 -23.50 4.79 2.58
N PHE A 186 -22.75 3.83 2.03
CA PHE A 186 -22.75 3.55 0.59
C PHE A 186 -24.01 2.77 0.17
N ALA A 187 -24.40 1.75 0.94
CA ALA A 187 -25.56 0.90 0.60
C ALA A 187 -26.93 1.62 0.66
N ASN A 188 -27.03 2.75 1.37
CA ASN A 188 -28.28 3.51 1.54
C ASN A 188 -28.47 4.68 0.55
N VAL A 189 -27.54 4.89 -0.40
CA VAL A 189 -27.58 6.02 -1.35
C VAL A 189 -28.23 5.64 -2.69
N SER A 190 -28.83 4.44 -2.79
CA SER A 190 -29.58 3.96 -3.96
C SER A 190 -31.04 4.39 -3.97
#